data_AF-A0A354WC90-F1
#
_entry.id   AF-A0A354WC90-F1
#
_cell.length_a   1.000
_cell.length_b   1.000
_cell.length_c   1.000
_cell.angle_alpha   90.00
_cell.angle_beta   90.00
_cell.angle_gamma   90.00
#
_symmetry.space_group_name_H-M   'P 1'
#
loop_
_entity.id
_entity.type
_entity.pdbx_description
1 polymer ?
#
loop_
_entity_poly.entity_id
_entity_poly.type
_entity_poly.pdbx_seq_one_letter_code
_entity_poly.pdbx_strand_id
1 'polypeptide(L)'
;YRDNEVSPTHPLMMMLEGLKSEYFTPEPNSEGLINEIHLTALNLEQVTELVADTLHSDRHNVLSLAELVIGKTGGNPFFVNEFLKTLYQEKLLIFNSERIAWQWNLAEIKAIDITDNVVELMISKLQKLPPESQQVLQLVACVGNQFDLNTLSLLYGKESLGTFQDLLPALKEGLIKPLFDADNVEPEQINPYLVLNYQFLHDRVQQAA
;
A
#
# COMPACT_ATOMS: atom_id res chain seq x y z
N TYR A 1 7.28 -14.37 -2.20
CA TYR A 1 5.89 -14.86 -2.24
C TYR A 1 5.25 -14.53 -0.92
N ARG A 2 4.08 -13.90 -0.94
CA ARG A 2 3.24 -13.83 0.27
C ARG A 2 2.74 -15.23 0.58
N ASP A 3 2.44 -15.45 1.85
CA ASP A 3 1.89 -16.66 2.43
C ASP A 3 0.57 -17.13 1.77
N ASN A 4 -0.12 -16.24 1.06
CA ASN A 4 -1.37 -16.50 0.36
C ASN A 4 -1.31 -16.27 -1.17
N GLU A 5 -0.14 -15.97 -1.74
CA GLU A 5 -0.02 -15.55 -3.14
C GLU A 5 -0.07 -16.74 -4.11
N VAL A 6 0.33 -17.92 -3.64
CA VAL A 6 0.44 -19.13 -4.46
C VAL A 6 -0.24 -20.32 -3.79
N SER A 7 -0.95 -21.11 -4.60
CA SER A 7 -1.62 -22.32 -4.12
C SER A 7 -0.61 -23.34 -3.56
N PRO A 8 -1.03 -24.27 -2.68
CA PRO A 8 -0.19 -25.37 -2.22
C PRO A 8 0.39 -26.22 -3.38
N THR A 9 -0.29 -26.27 -4.51
CA THR A 9 0.14 -26.98 -5.73
C THR A 9 1.13 -26.19 -6.61
N HIS A 10 1.52 -24.97 -6.21
CA HIS A 10 2.47 -24.17 -6.96
C HIS A 10 3.87 -24.81 -6.90
N PRO A 11 4.66 -24.82 -8.00
CA PRO A 11 5.98 -25.48 -8.04
C PRO A 11 6.92 -25.09 -6.91
N LEU A 12 6.90 -23.82 -6.49
CA LEU A 12 7.67 -23.36 -5.34
C LEU A 12 7.20 -24.00 -4.02
N MET A 13 5.89 -24.04 -3.77
CA MET A 13 5.35 -24.61 -2.53
C MET A 13 5.68 -26.10 -2.43
N MET A 14 5.55 -26.83 -3.55
CA MET A 14 5.95 -28.22 -3.63
C MET A 14 7.46 -28.43 -3.42
N MET A 15 8.30 -27.54 -3.96
CA MET A 15 9.76 -27.57 -3.73
C MET A 15 10.09 -27.31 -2.25
N LEU A 16 9.49 -26.30 -1.62
CA LEU A 16 9.70 -25.97 -0.21
C LEU A 16 9.21 -27.10 0.70
N GLU A 17 8.07 -27.71 0.39
CA GLU A 17 7.54 -28.86 1.12
C GLU A 17 8.44 -30.09 0.96
N GLY A 18 8.95 -30.34 -0.26
CA GLY A 18 9.95 -31.37 -0.52
C GLY A 18 11.20 -31.18 0.36
N LEU A 19 11.79 -29.99 0.35
CA LEU A 19 12.95 -29.63 1.16
C LEU A 19 12.68 -29.72 2.67
N LYS A 20 11.47 -29.35 3.13
CA LYS A 20 11.05 -29.52 4.53
C LYS A 20 10.95 -31.00 4.90
N SER A 21 10.49 -31.88 4.00
CA SER A 21 10.31 -33.32 4.27
C SER A 21 11.59 -34.16 4.18
N GLU A 22 12.51 -33.82 3.27
CA GLU A 22 13.70 -34.61 2.95
C GLU A 22 14.86 -34.37 3.94
N TYR A 23 14.84 -33.23 4.64
CA TYR A 23 15.88 -32.80 5.58
C TYR A 23 15.38 -32.60 7.02
N PHE A 24 14.17 -33.06 7.35
CA PHE A 24 13.69 -33.09 8.73
C PHE A 24 14.37 -34.24 9.50
N THR A 25 15.63 -34.03 9.89
CA THR A 25 16.28 -34.94 10.84
C THR A 25 15.75 -34.65 12.25
N PRO A 26 15.34 -35.66 13.03
CA PRO A 26 14.88 -35.48 14.41
C PRO A 26 16.05 -35.25 15.39
N GLU A 27 17.14 -34.64 14.93
CA GLU A 27 18.24 -34.26 15.80
C GLU A 27 18.00 -32.87 16.39
N PRO A 28 18.22 -32.66 17.70
CA PRO A 28 17.82 -31.44 18.39
C PRO A 28 18.60 -30.17 17.99
N ASN A 29 19.58 -30.25 17.08
CA ASN A 29 20.47 -29.14 16.69
C ASN A 29 20.68 -28.98 15.17
N SER A 30 19.89 -29.65 14.31
CA SER A 30 19.93 -29.38 12.87
C SER A 30 19.10 -28.13 12.57
N GLU A 31 19.78 -27.01 12.30
CA GLU A 31 19.13 -25.86 11.64
C GLU A 31 18.66 -26.35 10.26
N GLY A 32 17.34 -26.40 10.05
CA GLY A 32 16.77 -26.79 8.76
C GLY A 32 17.34 -25.93 7.63
N LEU A 33 17.48 -26.50 6.43
CA LEU A 33 17.99 -25.77 5.24
C LEU A 33 17.16 -24.52 4.89
N ILE A 34 15.94 -24.41 5.41
CA ILE A 34 15.03 -23.30 5.20
C ILE A 34 14.79 -22.60 6.54
N ASN A 35 15.13 -21.31 6.58
CA ASN A 35 14.72 -20.41 7.65
C ASN A 35 13.52 -19.58 7.18
N GLU A 36 12.41 -19.63 7.93
CA GLU A 36 11.17 -18.94 7.61
C GLU A 36 10.96 -17.78 8.59
N ILE A 37 10.94 -16.56 8.08
CA ILE A 37 10.70 -15.36 8.88
C ILE A 37 9.27 -14.88 8.60
N HIS A 38 8.38 -15.07 9.58
CA HIS A 38 7.01 -14.57 9.50
C HIS A 38 6.96 -13.10 9.94
N LEU A 39 6.61 -12.21 9.02
CA LEU A 39 6.35 -10.81 9.32
C LEU A 39 4.93 -10.65 9.85
N THR A 40 4.80 -10.12 11.05
CA THR A 40 3.51 -9.78 11.67
C THR A 40 3.19 -8.30 11.50
N ALA A 41 1.94 -7.92 11.74
CA ALA A 41 1.57 -6.51 11.82
C ALA A 41 2.35 -5.81 12.94
N LEU A 42 2.62 -4.52 12.76
CA LEU A 42 3.33 -3.72 13.75
C LEU A 42 2.51 -3.63 15.03
N ASN A 43 3.17 -3.87 16.16
CA ASN A 43 2.56 -3.64 17.46
C ASN A 43 2.55 -2.14 17.81
N LEU A 44 1.89 -1.77 18.91
CA LEU A 44 1.76 -0.37 19.33
C LEU A 44 3.11 0.32 19.54
N GLU A 45 4.10 -0.37 20.08
CA GLU A 45 5.44 0.20 20.30
C GLU A 45 6.11 0.56 18.98
N GLN A 46 6.06 -0.37 18.01
CA GLN A 46 6.61 -0.16 16.67
C GLN A 46 5.86 0.93 15.89
N VAL A 47 4.53 1.00 16.00
CA VAL A 47 3.75 2.10 15.41
C VAL A 47 4.10 3.43 16.09
N THR A 48 4.28 3.44 17.41
CA THR A 48 4.67 4.65 18.15
C THR A 48 6.04 5.16 17.70
N GLU A 49 7.00 4.26 17.52
CA GLU A 49 8.32 4.58 16.99
C GLU A 49 8.24 5.12 15.55
N LEU A 50 7.49 4.46 14.67
CA LEU A 50 7.29 4.92 13.30
C LEU A 50 6.66 6.32 13.24
N VAL A 51 5.64 6.60 14.05
CA VAL A 51 4.99 7.92 14.12
C VAL A 51 5.93 8.97 14.72
N ALA A 52 6.68 8.62 15.77
CA ALA A 52 7.65 9.50 16.41
C ALA A 52 8.73 9.97 15.41
N ASP A 53 9.30 9.02 14.67
CA ASP A 53 10.33 9.28 13.66
C ASP A 53 9.77 10.12 12.50
N THR A 54 8.55 9.78 12.04
CA THR A 54 7.88 10.51 10.94
C THR A 54 7.58 11.97 11.32
N LEU A 55 7.17 12.22 12.57
CA LEU A 55 6.77 13.55 13.05
C LEU A 55 7.89 14.28 13.79
N HIS A 56 9.11 13.73 13.83
CA HIS A 56 10.24 14.24 14.60
C HIS A 56 9.84 14.67 16.03
N SER A 57 9.13 13.80 16.73
CA SER A 57 8.58 14.07 18.07
C SER A 57 8.84 12.90 19.02
N ASP A 58 8.87 13.16 20.33
CA ASP A 58 9.09 12.12 21.33
C ASP A 58 7.95 11.09 21.36
N ARG A 59 8.32 9.82 21.60
CA ARG A 59 7.37 8.69 21.73
C ARG A 59 6.21 8.98 22.68
N HIS A 60 6.46 9.70 23.77
CA HIS A 60 5.42 10.05 24.74
C HIS A 60 4.36 11.00 24.16
N ASN A 61 4.76 11.97 23.35
CA ASN A 61 3.85 12.95 22.77
C ASN A 61 2.96 12.32 21.69
N VAL A 62 3.52 11.42 20.89
CA VAL A 62 2.80 10.75 19.80
C VAL A 62 2.01 9.52 20.23
N LEU A 63 2.17 9.02 21.46
CA LEU A 63 1.54 7.77 21.91
C LEU A 63 0.03 7.74 21.65
N SER A 64 -0.65 8.82 22.02
CA SER A 64 -2.10 8.97 21.83
C SER A 64 -2.53 8.99 20.34
N LEU A 65 -1.68 9.51 19.46
CA LEU A 65 -1.88 9.43 18.01
C LEU A 65 -1.59 8.01 17.50
N ALA A 66 -0.53 7.37 17.98
CA ALA A 66 -0.16 6.00 17.61
C ALA A 66 -1.24 4.98 18.00
N GLU A 67 -1.89 5.14 19.16
CA GLU A 67 -3.05 4.35 19.57
C GLU A 67 -4.23 4.48 18.59
N LEU A 68 -4.50 5.69 18.11
CA LEU A 68 -5.54 5.93 17.11
C LEU A 68 -5.16 5.30 15.76
N VAL A 69 -3.91 5.50 15.33
CA VAL A 69 -3.37 4.95 14.08
C VAL A 69 -3.43 3.44 14.09
N ILE A 70 -2.94 2.76 15.13
CA ILE A 70 -2.96 1.29 15.19
C ILE A 70 -4.40 0.77 15.25
N GLY A 71 -5.30 1.46 15.96
CA GLY A 71 -6.72 1.10 16.04
C GLY A 71 -7.41 1.11 14.67
N LYS A 72 -7.08 2.09 13.81
CA LYS A 72 -7.66 2.21 12.46
C LYS A 72 -6.96 1.35 11.40
N THR A 73 -5.72 0.92 11.64
CA THR A 73 -4.87 0.28 10.62
C THR A 73 -4.52 -1.17 10.93
N GLY A 74 -4.81 -1.64 12.14
CA GLY A 74 -4.46 -2.98 12.61
C GLY A 74 -2.95 -3.24 12.62
N GLY A 75 -2.13 -2.19 12.64
CA GLY A 75 -0.67 -2.29 12.60
C GLY A 75 -0.09 -2.62 11.21
N ASN A 76 -0.90 -2.66 10.15
CA ASN A 76 -0.37 -2.88 8.81
C ASN A 76 0.45 -1.65 8.36
N PRO A 77 1.76 -1.77 8.07
CA PRO A 77 2.63 -0.62 7.75
C PRO A 77 2.14 0.23 6.58
N PHE A 78 1.57 -0.39 5.55
CA PHE A 78 1.01 0.32 4.40
C PHE A 78 -0.18 1.18 4.83
N PHE A 79 -1.07 0.63 5.65
CA PHE A 79 -2.23 1.33 6.17
C PHE A 79 -1.86 2.43 7.17
N VAL A 80 -0.82 2.25 7.99
CA VAL A 80 -0.27 3.31 8.84
C VAL A 80 0.15 4.52 8.00
N ASN A 81 0.94 4.29 6.95
CA ASN A 81 1.38 5.36 6.07
C ASN A 81 0.22 6.08 5.37
N GLU A 82 -0.75 5.33 4.85
CA GLU A 82 -1.89 5.91 4.13
C GLU A 82 -2.83 6.70 5.05
N PHE A 83 -3.01 6.23 6.30
CA PHE A 83 -3.77 6.97 7.29
C PHE A 83 -3.07 8.29 7.66
N LEU A 84 -1.76 8.27 7.93
CA LEU A 84 -1.00 9.50 8.23
C LEU A 84 -1.03 10.50 7.06
N LYS A 85 -0.88 10.05 5.81
CA LYS A 85 -1.03 10.91 4.62
C LYS A 85 -2.43 11.52 4.54
N THR A 86 -3.46 10.74 4.86
CA THR A 86 -4.85 11.23 4.87
C THR A 86 -5.03 12.33 5.92
N LEU A 87 -4.50 12.14 7.14
CA LEU A 87 -4.53 13.20 8.16
C LEU A 87 -3.86 14.48 7.67
N TYR A 88 -2.75 14.37 6.95
CA TYR A 88 -2.06 15.51 6.36
C TYR A 88 -2.89 16.20 5.27
N GLN A 89 -3.43 15.43 4.32
CA GLN A 89 -4.26 15.94 3.21
C GLN A 89 -5.52 16.65 3.71
N GLU A 90 -6.19 16.09 4.73
CA GLU A 90 -7.39 16.66 5.35
C GLU A 90 -7.06 17.78 6.36
N LYS A 91 -5.78 18.19 6.45
CA LYS A 91 -5.29 19.27 7.34
C LYS A 91 -5.53 19.01 8.83
N LEU A 92 -5.54 17.74 9.24
CA LEU A 92 -5.65 17.33 10.64
C LEU A 92 -4.30 17.08 11.30
N LEU A 93 -3.27 16.90 10.47
CA LEU A 93 -1.88 16.87 10.84
C LEU A 93 -1.18 18.02 10.13
N ILE A 94 -0.83 19.07 10.86
CA ILE A 94 -0.32 20.33 10.30
C ILE A 94 1.07 20.61 10.86
N PHE A 95 2.02 20.96 9.98
CA PHE A 95 3.32 21.43 10.42
C PHE A 95 3.25 22.92 10.81
N ASN A 96 3.61 23.23 12.06
CA ASN A 96 3.70 24.59 12.55
C ASN A 96 5.14 25.09 12.40
N SER A 97 5.36 26.03 11.48
CA SER A 97 6.68 26.57 11.14
C SER A 97 7.28 27.46 12.24
N GLU A 98 6.45 28.14 13.04
CA GLU A 98 6.93 28.97 14.16
C GLU A 98 7.50 28.12 15.30
N ARG A 99 6.87 26.96 15.54
CA ARG A 99 7.27 26.01 16.58
C ARG A 99 8.21 24.91 16.08
N ILE A 100 8.39 24.80 14.76
CA ILE A 100 9.13 23.74 14.08
C ILE A 100 8.64 22.37 14.58
N ALA A 101 7.33 22.19 14.62
CA ALA A 101 6.71 21.01 15.20
C ALA A 101 5.40 20.65 14.50
N TRP A 102 5.13 19.36 14.38
CA TRP A 102 3.84 18.86 13.94
C TRP A 102 2.78 19.04 15.02
N GLN A 103 1.57 19.37 14.59
CA GLN A 103 0.40 19.59 15.44
C GLN A 103 -0.78 18.78 14.92
N TRP A 104 -1.55 18.22 15.85
CA TRP A 104 -2.77 17.48 15.56
C TRP A 104 -3.78 17.67 16.67
N ASN A 105 -5.06 17.55 16.34
CA ASN A 105 -6.15 17.54 17.30
C ASN A 105 -6.86 16.20 17.27
N LEU A 106 -6.64 15.37 18.30
CA LEU A 106 -7.26 14.04 18.38
C LEU A 106 -8.79 14.10 18.42
N ALA A 107 -9.39 15.16 18.96
CA ALA A 107 -10.83 15.31 18.99
C ALA A 107 -11.38 15.53 17.57
N GLU A 108 -10.70 16.36 16.77
CA GLU A 108 -11.08 16.60 15.37
C GLU A 108 -10.87 15.35 14.51
N ILE A 109 -9.74 14.66 14.68
CA ILE A 109 -9.47 13.41 13.94
C ILE A 109 -10.54 12.35 14.23
N LYS A 110 -10.93 12.20 15.50
CA LYS A 110 -12.00 11.28 15.89
C LYS A 110 -13.38 11.72 15.39
N ALA A 111 -13.64 13.02 15.30
CA ALA A 111 -14.93 13.56 14.89
C ALA A 111 -15.20 13.46 13.38
N ILE A 112 -14.15 13.50 12.55
CA ILE A 112 -14.28 13.36 11.08
C ILE A 112 -14.61 11.92 10.69
N ASP A 113 -14.49 10.98 11.63
CA ASP A 113 -14.73 9.56 11.43
C ASP A 113 -14.06 9.05 10.16
N ILE A 114 -12.76 9.36 10.03
CA ILE A 114 -11.94 8.76 8.98
C ILE A 114 -12.10 7.26 9.19
N THR A 115 -12.73 6.66 8.19
CA THR A 115 -13.40 5.37 8.17
C THR A 115 -12.82 4.32 9.12
N ASP A 116 -13.69 3.50 9.72
CA ASP A 116 -13.28 2.44 10.66
C ASP A 116 -12.30 1.42 10.07
N ASN A 117 -12.17 1.39 8.74
CA ASN A 117 -11.23 0.55 8.01
C ASN A 117 -10.54 1.33 6.87
N VAL A 118 -9.24 1.08 6.68
CA VAL A 118 -8.48 1.62 5.54
C VAL A 118 -8.97 1.09 4.19
N VAL A 119 -9.67 -0.05 4.14
CA VAL A 119 -10.36 -0.48 2.92
C VAL A 119 -11.41 0.55 2.47
N GLU A 120 -12.18 1.10 3.41
CA GLU A 120 -13.16 2.16 3.11
C GLU A 120 -12.47 3.47 2.71
N LEU A 121 -11.29 3.76 3.27
CA LEU A 121 -10.44 4.87 2.82
C LEU A 121 -10.00 4.69 1.37
N MET A 122 -9.57 3.48 0.98
CA MET A 122 -9.18 3.16 -0.40
C MET A 122 -10.38 3.28 -1.35
N ILE A 123 -11.55 2.77 -0.95
CA ILE A 123 -12.79 2.93 -1.72
C ILE A 123 -13.12 4.41 -1.87
N SER A 124 -13.00 5.21 -0.81
CA SER A 124 -13.23 6.65 -0.85
C SER A 124 -12.26 7.36 -1.80
N LYS A 125 -10.97 7.01 -1.78
CA LYS A 125 -9.98 7.53 -2.74
C LYS A 125 -10.34 7.18 -4.18
N LEU A 126 -10.72 5.93 -4.45
CA LEU A 126 -11.17 5.49 -5.78
C LEU A 126 -12.42 6.26 -6.24
N GLN A 127 -13.42 6.41 -5.36
CA GLN A 127 -14.66 7.14 -5.67
C GLN A 127 -14.44 8.66 -5.90
N LYS A 128 -13.37 9.23 -5.34
CA LYS A 128 -12.98 10.63 -5.57
C LYS A 128 -12.26 10.85 -6.91
N LEU A 129 -11.82 9.78 -7.60
CA LEU A 129 -11.16 9.90 -8.91
C LEU A 129 -12.15 10.34 -10.00
N PRO A 130 -11.67 10.91 -11.11
CA PRO A 130 -12.50 11.14 -12.30
C PRO A 130 -13.18 9.85 -12.79
N PRO A 131 -14.39 9.92 -13.37
CA PRO A 131 -15.12 8.75 -13.85
C PRO A 131 -14.31 7.86 -14.81
N GLU A 132 -13.52 8.47 -15.68
CA GLU A 132 -12.65 7.79 -16.64
C GLU A 132 -11.54 7.00 -15.93
N SER A 133 -10.96 7.57 -14.87
CA SER A 133 -9.98 6.90 -14.02
C SER A 133 -10.58 5.73 -13.24
N GLN A 134 -11.81 5.87 -12.74
CA GLN A 134 -12.51 4.76 -12.06
C GLN A 134 -12.77 3.61 -13.03
N GLN A 135 -13.24 3.93 -14.25
CA GLN A 135 -13.56 2.94 -15.27
C GLN A 135 -12.32 2.15 -15.71
N VAL A 136 -11.20 2.82 -15.96
CA VAL A 136 -9.97 2.12 -16.39
C VAL A 136 -9.40 1.24 -15.26
N LEU A 137 -9.51 1.66 -13.99
CA LEU A 137 -9.08 0.85 -12.84
C LEU A 137 -9.95 -0.38 -12.62
N GLN A 138 -11.27 -0.27 -12.76
CA GLN A 138 -12.20 -1.41 -12.71
C GLN A 138 -11.87 -2.46 -13.76
N LEU A 139 -11.56 -2.01 -14.97
CA LEU A 139 -11.22 -2.87 -16.09
C LEU A 139 -9.93 -3.64 -15.80
N VAL A 140 -8.91 -2.97 -15.23
CA VAL A 140 -7.61 -3.59 -14.97
C VAL A 140 -7.61 -4.48 -13.71
N ALA A 141 -8.45 -4.17 -12.72
CA ALA A 141 -8.66 -5.03 -11.56
C ALA A 141 -9.12 -6.43 -11.95
N CYS A 142 -9.92 -6.54 -13.02
CA CYS A 142 -10.35 -7.81 -13.62
C CYS A 142 -9.22 -8.60 -14.31
N VAL A 143 -8.18 -7.92 -14.79
CA VAL A 143 -7.06 -8.55 -15.54
C VAL A 143 -6.03 -9.12 -14.57
N GLY A 144 -5.69 -8.39 -13.51
CA GLY A 144 -4.73 -8.82 -12.50
C GLY A 144 -4.02 -7.66 -11.81
N ASN A 145 -3.13 -8.01 -10.87
CA ASN A 145 -2.37 -7.02 -10.09
C ASN A 145 -1.35 -6.24 -10.95
N GLN A 146 -0.85 -6.84 -12.03
CA GLN A 146 0.11 -6.25 -12.96
C GLN A 146 -0.49 -6.20 -14.36
N PHE A 147 -0.22 -5.12 -15.09
CA PHE A 147 -0.80 -4.89 -16.40
C PHE A 147 0.11 -4.06 -17.29
N ASP A 148 -0.04 -4.23 -18.60
CA ASP A 148 0.61 -3.39 -19.59
C ASP A 148 -0.36 -2.38 -20.21
N LEU A 149 0.14 -1.17 -20.48
CA LEU A 149 -0.64 -0.05 -20.99
C LEU A 149 -1.23 -0.33 -22.37
N ASN A 150 -0.55 -1.12 -23.20
CA ASN A 150 -1.04 -1.42 -24.55
C ASN A 150 -2.25 -2.35 -24.50
N THR A 151 -2.18 -3.44 -23.73
CA THR A 151 -3.31 -4.35 -23.50
C THR A 151 -4.46 -3.62 -22.83
N LEU A 152 -4.17 -2.80 -21.82
CA LEU A 152 -5.20 -2.00 -21.15
C LEU A 152 -5.89 -1.04 -22.12
N SER A 153 -5.14 -0.41 -23.02
CA SER A 153 -5.68 0.50 -24.04
C SER A 153 -6.57 -0.22 -25.04
N LEU A 154 -6.17 -1.42 -25.45
CA LEU A 154 -7.00 -2.29 -26.32
C LEU A 154 -8.31 -2.69 -25.64
N LEU A 155 -8.26 -3.06 -24.35
CA LEU A 155 -9.46 -3.44 -23.59
C LEU A 155 -10.37 -2.23 -23.30
N TYR A 156 -9.78 -1.07 -23.02
CA TYR A 156 -10.51 0.16 -22.72
C TYR A 156 -11.06 0.85 -23.99
N GLY A 157 -10.53 0.51 -25.16
CA GLY A 157 -10.96 1.08 -26.44
C GLY A 157 -10.48 2.51 -26.68
N LYS A 158 -9.38 2.93 -26.04
CA LYS A 158 -8.72 4.23 -26.22
C LYS A 158 -7.28 4.06 -26.71
N GLU A 159 -6.71 5.12 -27.29
CA GLU A 159 -5.28 5.15 -27.61
C GLU A 159 -4.43 5.15 -26.34
N SER A 160 -3.20 4.62 -26.40
CA SER A 160 -2.31 4.48 -25.23
C SER A 160 -2.09 5.78 -24.45
N LEU A 161 -1.99 6.90 -25.15
CA LEU A 161 -1.81 8.20 -24.51
C LEU A 161 -3.08 8.65 -23.76
N GLY A 162 -4.27 8.40 -24.32
CA GLY A 162 -5.54 8.70 -23.65
C GLY A 162 -5.78 7.80 -22.44
N THR A 163 -5.48 6.51 -22.56
CA THR A 163 -5.53 5.57 -21.43
C THR A 163 -4.57 5.98 -20.32
N PHE A 164 -3.35 6.42 -20.67
CA PHE A 164 -2.38 6.92 -19.69
C PHE A 164 -2.87 8.18 -18.99
N GLN A 165 -3.47 9.14 -19.72
CA GLN A 165 -4.06 10.33 -19.11
C GLN A 165 -5.15 9.98 -18.08
N ASP A 166 -5.96 8.96 -18.37
CA ASP A 166 -6.98 8.49 -17.44
C ASP A 166 -6.37 7.73 -16.24
N LEU A 167 -5.16 7.18 -16.35
CA LEU A 167 -4.43 6.54 -15.24
C LEU A 167 -3.66 7.54 -14.36
N LEU A 168 -3.31 8.72 -14.88
CA LEU A 168 -2.51 9.71 -14.14
C LEU A 168 -3.10 10.07 -12.75
N PRO A 169 -4.41 10.30 -12.59
CA PRO A 169 -4.98 10.56 -11.26
C PRO A 169 -4.71 9.41 -10.27
N ALA A 170 -4.81 8.16 -10.72
CA ALA A 170 -4.55 6.99 -9.89
C ALA A 170 -3.06 6.84 -9.52
N LEU A 171 -2.16 7.21 -10.43
CA LEU A 171 -0.72 7.28 -10.16
C LEU A 171 -0.40 8.34 -9.09
N LYS A 172 -1.02 9.53 -9.18
CA LYS A 172 -0.84 10.61 -8.21
C LYS A 172 -1.37 10.27 -6.82
N GLU A 173 -2.51 9.58 -6.75
CA GLU A 173 -3.08 9.10 -5.50
C GLU A 173 -2.35 7.86 -4.93
N GLY A 174 -1.34 7.34 -5.64
CA GLY A 174 -0.56 6.18 -5.20
C GLY A 174 -1.34 4.87 -5.22
N LEU A 175 -2.41 4.76 -6.03
CA LEU A 175 -3.23 3.56 -6.13
C LEU A 175 -2.57 2.50 -7.03
N ILE A 176 -1.83 2.97 -8.04
CA ILE A 176 -1.02 2.17 -8.94
C ILE A 176 0.39 2.74 -9.00
N LYS A 177 1.36 1.92 -9.38
CA LYS A 177 2.75 2.32 -9.61
C LYS A 177 3.32 1.69 -10.88
N PRO A 178 4.26 2.36 -11.56
CA PRO A 178 4.93 1.77 -12.70
C PRO A 178 5.91 0.66 -12.28
N LEU A 179 6.14 -0.28 -13.19
CA LEU A 179 7.08 -1.40 -13.04
C LEU A 179 8.40 -1.07 -13.77
N PHE A 180 9.20 -0.16 -13.22
CA PHE A 180 10.60 0.05 -13.60
C PHE A 180 11.41 0.58 -12.41
N ASP A 181 12.74 0.47 -12.51
CA ASP A 181 13.73 0.61 -11.43
C ASP A 181 13.99 2.07 -11.00
N ALA A 182 12.94 2.86 -10.81
CA ALA A 182 13.05 4.21 -10.28
C ALA A 182 11.86 4.51 -9.38
N ASP A 183 11.98 4.09 -8.11
CA ASP A 183 11.02 4.37 -7.03
C ASP A 183 10.75 5.88 -6.77
N ASN A 184 11.36 6.80 -7.53
CA ASN A 184 11.37 8.24 -7.29
C ASN A 184 10.95 9.11 -8.50
N VAL A 185 10.33 8.55 -9.55
CA VAL A 185 9.85 9.36 -10.69
C VAL A 185 8.45 9.88 -10.40
N GLU A 186 8.28 11.21 -10.39
CA GLU A 186 6.96 11.82 -10.26
C GLU A 186 6.05 11.41 -11.43
N PRO A 187 4.74 11.17 -11.19
CA PRO A 187 3.79 10.75 -12.22
C PRO A 187 3.82 11.60 -13.50
N GLU A 188 4.03 12.92 -13.36
CA GLU A 188 4.11 13.88 -14.46
C GLU A 188 5.34 13.70 -15.35
N GLN A 189 6.39 13.08 -14.84
CA GLN A 189 7.66 12.83 -15.56
C GLN A 189 7.68 11.45 -16.23
N ILE A 190 6.66 10.62 -15.99
CA ILE A 190 6.55 9.31 -16.61
C ILE A 190 6.28 9.48 -18.10
N ASN A 191 7.21 8.98 -18.91
CA ASN A 191 7.00 8.89 -20.36
C ASN A 191 6.19 7.63 -20.69
N PRO A 192 4.94 7.74 -21.16
CA PRO A 192 4.08 6.59 -21.44
C PRO A 192 4.59 5.70 -22.58
N TYR A 193 5.52 6.20 -23.40
CA TYR A 193 6.17 5.41 -24.45
C TYR A 193 7.34 4.55 -23.93
N LEU A 194 7.89 4.88 -22.76
CA LEU A 194 8.99 4.14 -22.12
C LEU A 194 8.48 3.21 -21.01
N VAL A 195 7.36 3.56 -20.38
CA VAL A 195 6.80 2.83 -19.26
C VAL A 195 5.51 2.16 -19.69
N LEU A 196 5.63 0.87 -19.99
CA LEU A 196 4.51 0.07 -20.47
C LEU A 196 3.85 -0.72 -19.34
N ASN A 197 4.57 -1.08 -18.28
CA ASN A 197 4.06 -1.97 -17.25
C ASN A 197 3.76 -1.20 -15.95
N TYR A 198 2.64 -1.55 -15.33
CA TYR A 198 2.14 -0.96 -14.09
C TYR A 198 1.61 -2.06 -13.17
N GLN A 199 1.46 -1.76 -11.89
CA GLN A 199 0.83 -2.64 -10.92
C GLN A 199 0.04 -1.85 -9.89
N PHE A 200 -0.98 -2.46 -9.28
CA PHE A 200 -1.57 -1.87 -8.09
C PHE A 200 -0.53 -1.79 -6.98
N LEU A 201 -0.55 -0.71 -6.21
CA LEU A 201 0.37 -0.55 -5.09
C LEU A 201 0.14 -1.65 -4.03
N HIS A 202 -1.12 -2.11 -3.92
CA HIS A 202 -1.52 -3.18 -3.03
C HIS A 202 -2.76 -3.92 -3.56
N ASP A 203 -2.85 -5.22 -3.31
CA ASP A 203 -4.01 -6.08 -3.62
C ASP A 203 -5.33 -5.55 -3.04
N ARG A 204 -5.29 -4.78 -1.94
CA ARG A 204 -6.48 -4.18 -1.33
C ARG A 204 -7.03 -3.04 -2.16
N VAL A 205 -6.16 -2.32 -2.89
CA VAL A 205 -6.57 -1.33 -3.89
C VAL A 205 -7.20 -2.04 -5.08
N GLN A 206 -6.58 -3.13 -5.56
CA GLN A 206 -7.17 -3.95 -6.63
C GLN A 206 -8.55 -4.49 -6.24
N GLN A 207 -8.73 -4.99 -5.02
CA GLN A 207 -10.02 -5.50 -4.53
C GLN A 207 -11.09 -4.41 -4.36
N ALA A 208 -10.68 -3.15 -4.19
CA ALA A 208 -11.58 -2.02 -4.01
C ALA A 208 -11.99 -1.34 -5.33
N ALA A 209 -11.22 -1.55 -6.40
CA ALA A 209 -11.49 -1.06 -7.75
C ALA A 209 -12.54 -1.93 -8.44
#